data_AF-A0A3N4LB74-F1
#
_entry.id   AF-A0A3N4LB74-F1
#
_cell.length_a   1.000
_cell.length_b   1.000
_cell.length_c   1.000
_cell.angle_alpha   90.00
_cell.angle_beta   90.00
_cell.angle_gamma   90.00
#
_symmetry.space_group_name_H-M   'P 1'
#
loop_
_entity.id
_entity.type
_entity.pdbx_description
1 polymer ?
#
loop_
_entity_poly.entity_id
_entity_poly.type
_entity_poly.pdbx_seq_one_letter_code
_entity_poly.pdbx_strand_id
1 'polypeptide(L)'
;QHTRDAEVLKNLVNYFGCGKYSVRSGGPLYGDYLVTKFNDIKCVIIPFLMKYQLQGAKSRRGDFLALKEAVQLMENNNASLTKESFEKIKQMVSRKNS
;
A
#
# COMPACT_ATOMS: atom_id res chain seq x y z
N GLN A 1 1.95 12.12 -8.14
CA GLN A 1 2.53 13.47 -8.00
C GLN A 1 2.98 13.96 -9.37
N HIS A 2 3.00 15.27 -9.64
CA HIS A 2 3.48 15.79 -10.93
C HIS A 2 4.95 15.38 -11.18
N THR A 3 5.34 15.09 -12.42
CA THR A 3 6.72 14.62 -12.72
C THR A 3 7.80 15.66 -12.43
N ARG A 4 7.43 16.94 -12.31
CA ARG A 4 8.33 18.01 -11.82
C ARG A 4 8.94 17.66 -10.44
N ASP A 5 8.18 16.95 -9.61
CA ASP A 5 8.61 16.52 -8.27
C ASP A 5 9.06 15.06 -8.27
N ALA A 6 9.48 14.53 -9.42
CA ALA A 6 9.96 13.14 -9.53
C ALA A 6 11.08 12.85 -8.53
N GLU A 7 11.93 13.83 -8.25
CA GLU A 7 13.03 13.68 -7.30
C GLU A 7 12.53 13.42 -5.88
N VAL A 8 11.42 14.06 -5.47
CA VAL A 8 10.79 13.78 -4.18
C VAL A 8 10.34 12.32 -4.11
N LEU A 9 9.72 11.80 -5.16
CA LEU A 9 9.27 10.41 -5.20
C LEU A 9 10.43 9.41 -5.26
N LYS A 10 11.52 9.74 -5.96
CA LYS A 10 12.74 8.93 -5.95
C LYS A 10 13.40 8.92 -4.56
N ASN A 11 13.39 10.05 -3.87
CA ASN A 11 13.89 10.13 -2.50
C ASN A 11 13.09 9.27 -1.53
N LEU A 12 11.79 9.04 -1.77
CA LEU A 12 11.02 8.06 -1.00
C LEU A 12 11.51 6.63 -1.21
N VAL A 13 11.88 6.27 -2.44
CA VAL A 13 12.49 4.95 -2.73
C VAL A 13 13.77 4.78 -1.92
N ASN A 14 14.63 5.80 -1.90
CA ASN A 14 15.88 5.78 -1.14
C ASN A 14 15.62 5.75 0.38
N TYR A 15 14.69 6.58 0.87
CA TYR A 15 14.36 6.70 2.29
C TYR A 15 13.79 5.40 2.87
N PHE A 16 12.86 4.77 2.16
CA PHE A 16 12.28 3.49 2.58
C PHE A 16 13.14 2.29 2.22
N GLY A 17 14.14 2.46 1.36
CA GLY A 17 14.96 1.36 0.83
C GLY A 17 14.15 0.33 0.04
N CYS A 18 12.94 0.67 -0.40
CA CYS A 18 12.02 -0.23 -1.07
C CYS A 18 11.11 0.50 -2.07
N GLY A 19 10.33 -0.26 -2.83
CA GLY A 19 9.44 0.28 -3.85
C GLY A 19 10.15 0.79 -5.11
N LYS A 20 9.41 1.48 -5.96
CA LYS A 20 9.91 2.06 -7.21
C LYS A 20 9.17 3.34 -7.59
N TYR A 21 9.86 4.23 -8.29
CA TYR A 21 9.23 5.32 -9.01
C TYR A 21 8.79 4.83 -10.39
N SER A 22 7.58 5.19 -10.82
CA SER A 22 7.08 4.94 -12.18
C SER A 22 6.37 6.17 -12.71
N VAL A 23 6.63 6.52 -13.97
CA VAL A 23 5.81 7.51 -14.70
C VAL A 23 4.52 6.81 -15.15
N ARG A 24 3.39 7.51 -15.08
CA ARG A 24 2.12 6.98 -15.59
C ARG A 24 2.09 7.10 -17.11
N SER A 25 1.81 5.98 -17.78
CA SER A 25 1.62 5.95 -19.23
C SER A 25 0.22 6.48 -19.60
N GLY A 26 0.11 7.19 -20.73
CA GLY A 26 -1.19 7.52 -21.33
C GLY A 26 -1.99 8.64 -20.66
N GLY A 27 -1.35 9.52 -19.89
CA GLY A 27 -2.01 10.63 -19.21
C GLY A 27 -1.09 11.83 -18.96
N PRO A 28 -1.58 12.88 -18.27
CA PRO A 28 -0.78 14.05 -17.91
C PRO A 28 0.48 13.68 -17.10
N LEU A 29 1.45 14.61 -17.06
CA LEU A 29 2.78 14.46 -16.45
C LEU A 29 2.75 14.12 -14.96
N TYR A 30 2.46 12.86 -14.64
CA TYR A 30 2.39 12.33 -13.28
C TYR A 30 3.25 11.08 -13.12
N GLY A 31 3.84 10.93 -11.95
CA GLY A 31 4.50 9.72 -11.50
C GLY A 31 4.03 9.28 -10.12
N ASP A 32 4.29 8.01 -9.81
CA ASP A 32 3.92 7.33 -8.58
C ASP A 32 5.15 6.73 -7.90
N TYR A 33 5.14 6.75 -6.57
CA TYR A 33 5.94 5.84 -5.77
C TYR A 33 5.08 4.61 -5.45
N LEU A 34 5.55 3.43 -5.83
CA LEU A 34 4.81 2.18 -5.74
C LEU A 34 5.60 1.13 -4.96
N VAL A 35 4.97 0.54 -3.95
CA VAL A 35 5.49 -0.62 -3.22
C VAL A 35 4.54 -1.79 -3.47
N THR A 36 5.02 -2.80 -4.19
CA THR A 36 4.19 -3.96 -4.58
C THR A 36 4.70 -5.28 -4.03
N LYS A 37 5.97 -5.35 -3.59
CA LYS A 37 6.52 -6.55 -2.98
C LYS A 37 5.89 -6.73 -1.60
N PHE A 38 5.30 -7.90 -1.38
CA PHE A 38 4.63 -8.22 -0.11
C PHE A 38 5.54 -8.03 1.10
N ASN A 39 6.80 -8.50 1.01
CA ASN A 39 7.75 -8.38 2.10
C ASN A 39 8.09 -6.91 2.43
N ASP A 40 8.19 -6.05 1.42
CA ASP A 40 8.44 -4.62 1.63
C ASP A 40 7.23 -3.95 2.31
N ILE A 41 6.01 -4.29 1.89
CA ILE A 41 4.79 -3.80 2.51
C ILE A 41 4.72 -4.23 3.98
N LYS A 42 4.98 -5.51 4.25
CA LYS A 42 4.91 -6.11 5.58
C LYS A 42 6.00 -5.59 6.52
N CYS A 43 7.25 -5.56 6.08
CA CYS A 43 8.41 -5.32 6.93
C CYS A 43 8.84 -3.86 6.99
N VAL A 44 8.47 -3.04 6.00
CA VAL A 44 8.86 -1.62 5.95
C VAL A 44 7.64 -0.72 6.13
N ILE A 45 6.64 -0.87 5.27
CA ILE A 45 5.53 0.10 5.18
C ILE A 45 4.58 0.00 6.37
N ILE A 46 4.16 -1.21 6.77
CA ILE A 46 3.27 -1.38 7.93
C ILE A 46 3.93 -0.87 9.22
N PRO A 47 5.17 -1.26 9.59
CA PRO A 47 5.83 -0.76 10.79
C PRO A 47 6.00 0.75 10.79
N PHE A 48 6.34 1.34 9.64
CA PHE A 48 6.45 2.80 9.51
C PHE A 48 5.12 3.49 9.81
N LEU A 49 4.01 3.04 9.22
CA LEU A 49 2.68 3.62 9.44
C LEU A 49 2.10 3.33 10.82
N MET A 50 2.54 2.25 11.49
CA MET A 50 2.23 2.01 12.91
C MET A 50 2.94 3.01 13.82
N LYS A 51 4.22 3.29 13.54
CA LYS A 51 5.03 4.25 14.30
C LYS A 51 4.59 5.69 14.04
N TYR A 52 4.29 6.01 12.80
CA TYR A 52 3.87 7.33 12.34
C TYR A 52 2.45 7.25 11.79
N GLN A 53 1.49 7.22 12.72
CA GLN A 53 0.07 7.10 12.37
C GLN A 53 -0.35 8.23 11.45
N LEU A 54 -1.02 7.86 10.36
CA LEU A 54 -1.64 8.83 9.46
C LEU A 54 -2.57 9.74 10.27
N GLN A 55 -2.56 11.03 10.01
CA GLN A 55 -3.50 11.95 10.63
C GLN A 55 -4.68 12.18 9.67
N GLY A 56 -5.89 12.31 10.20
CA GLY A 56 -7.09 12.64 9.42
C GLY A 56 -7.88 11.43 8.87
N ALA A 57 -8.73 11.70 7.88
CA ALA A 57 -9.76 10.75 7.43
C ALA A 57 -9.21 9.40 6.94
N LYS A 58 -8.00 9.33 6.35
CA LYS A 58 -7.37 8.07 5.92
C LYS A 58 -6.97 7.15 7.08
N SER A 59 -6.67 7.71 8.25
CA SER A 59 -6.49 6.92 9.48
C SER A 59 -7.81 6.53 10.10
N ARG A 60 -8.82 7.41 10.01
CA ARG A 60 -10.17 7.19 10.57
C ARG A 60 -11.03 6.22 9.74
N ARG A 61 -10.82 6.14 8.42
CA ARG A 61 -11.61 5.33 7.49
C ARG A 61 -11.24 3.84 7.47
N GLY A 62 -10.36 3.40 8.38
CA GLY A 62 -9.97 2.00 8.49
C GLY A 62 -9.06 1.51 7.35
N ASP A 63 -8.58 2.40 6.48
CA ASP A 63 -7.80 2.01 5.30
C ASP A 63 -6.51 1.29 5.66
N PHE A 64 -5.80 1.84 6.65
CA PHE A 64 -4.58 1.25 7.17
C PHE A 64 -4.86 -0.05 7.94
N LEU A 65 -5.96 -0.10 8.69
CA LEU A 65 -6.32 -1.29 9.46
C LEU A 65 -6.65 -2.46 8.52
N ALA A 66 -7.44 -2.22 7.47
CA ALA A 66 -7.75 -3.22 6.46
C ALA A 66 -6.49 -3.71 5.71
N LEU A 67 -5.55 -2.81 5.40
CA LEU A 67 -4.28 -3.21 4.81
C LEU A 67 -3.48 -4.12 5.76
N LYS A 68 -3.43 -3.76 7.05
CA LYS A 68 -2.75 -4.56 8.07
C LYS A 68 -3.38 -5.95 8.20
N GLU A 69 -4.72 -6.02 8.27
CA GLU A 69 -5.47 -7.28 8.33
C GLU A 69 -5.24 -8.14 7.09
N ALA A 70 -5.27 -7.54 5.89
CA ALA A 70 -4.99 -8.26 4.65
C ALA A 70 -3.57 -8.85 4.63
N VAL A 71 -2.56 -8.09 5.08
CA VAL A 71 -1.19 -8.60 5.19
C VAL A 71 -1.08 -9.73 6.21
N GLN A 72 -1.75 -9.63 7.36
CA GLN A 72 -1.80 -10.71 8.36
C GLN A 72 -2.48 -11.97 7.82
N LEU A 73 -3.58 -11.83 7.08
CA LEU A 73 -4.26 -12.96 6.44
C LEU A 73 -3.38 -13.64 5.38
N MET A 74 -2.61 -12.87 4.62
CA MET A 74 -1.68 -13.39 3.63
C MET A 74 -0.47 -14.08 4.29
N GLU A 75 0.00 -13.60 5.42
CA GLU A 75 1.10 -14.21 6.18
C GLU A 75 0.68 -15.52 6.87
N ASN A 76 -0.55 -15.59 7.38
CA ASN A 76 -1.07 -16.79 8.03
C ASN A 76 -1.46 -17.90 7.03
N ASN A 77 -1.78 -17.56 5.78
CA ASN A 77 -2.11 -18.52 4.72
C ASN A 77 -0.87 -18.92 3.90
N ASN A 78 0.02 -19.70 4.50
CA ASN A 78 1.23 -20.21 3.83
C ASN A 78 0.99 -21.24 2.71
N ALA A 79 -0.26 -21.58 2.32
CA ALA A 79 -0.47 -22.66 1.34
C ALA A 79 -1.65 -22.52 0.37
N SER A 80 -2.63 -21.64 0.58
CA SER A 80 -3.69 -21.40 -0.41
C SER A 80 -4.43 -20.12 -0.09
N LEU A 81 -4.51 -19.22 -1.07
CA LEU A 81 -5.61 -18.25 -1.14
C LEU A 81 -6.91 -19.05 -1.28
N THR A 82 -7.43 -19.56 -0.17
CA THR A 82 -8.73 -20.20 -0.17
C THR A 82 -9.74 -19.17 -0.66
N LYS A 83 -10.71 -19.61 -1.46
CA LYS A 83 -11.75 -18.76 -2.04
C LYS A 83 -12.41 -17.87 -0.97
N GLU A 84 -12.52 -18.38 0.25
CA GLU A 84 -13.00 -17.67 1.43
C GLU A 84 -12.10 -16.52 1.89
N SER A 85 -10.78 -16.72 1.97
CA SER A 85 -9.82 -15.65 2.31
C SER A 85 -9.82 -14.54 1.26
N PHE A 86 -9.95 -14.91 -0.02
CA PHE A 86 -10.05 -13.95 -1.12
C PHE A 86 -11.37 -13.17 -1.07
N GLU A 87 -12.50 -13.83 -0.79
CA GLU A 87 -13.80 -13.16 -0.62
C GLU A 87 -13.82 -12.22 0.60
N LYS A 88 -13.16 -12.59 1.70
CA LYS A 88 -12.98 -11.70 2.87
C LYS A 88 -12.21 -10.43 2.49
N ILE A 89 -11.10 -10.55 1.77
CA ILE A 89 -10.32 -9.41 1.28
C ILE A 89 -11.18 -8.56 0.32
N LYS A 90 -11.92 -9.20 -0.59
CA LYS A 90 -12.79 -8.53 -1.56
C LYS A 90 -13.91 -7.73 -0.88
N GLN A 91 -14.53 -8.26 0.18
CA GLN A 91 -15.54 -7.55 0.97
C GLN A 91 -14.97 -6.34 1.72
N MET A 92 -13.74 -6.45 2.26
CA MET A 92 -13.08 -5.30 2.90
C MET A 92 -12.82 -4.16 1.91
N VAL A 93 -12.44 -4.49 0.67
CA VAL A 93 -12.20 -3.51 -0.39
C VAL A 93 -13.51 -2.95 -0.96
N SER A 94 -14.54 -3.77 -1.16
CA SER A 94 -15.80 -3.34 -1.79
C SER A 94 -16.61 -2.39 -0.92
N ARG A 95 -16.54 -2.50 0.41
CA ARG A 95 -17.18 -1.56 1.35
C ARG A 95 -16.64 -0.13 1.24
N LYS A 96 -15.55 0.10 0.50
CA LYS A 96 -14.76 1.32 0.58
C LYS A 96 -14.71 2.18 -0.67
N ASN A 97 -15.17 1.66 -1.81
CA ASN A 97 -15.19 2.37 -3.11
C ASN A 97 -16.58 2.96 -3.45
N SER A 98 -17.50 3.03 -2.48
CA SER A 98 -18.82 3.65 -2.64
C SER A 98 -18.95 4.94 -1.84
#